data_AF-A0A097R328-F1
#
_entry.id   AF-A0A097R328-F1
#
_cell.length_a   1.000
_cell.length_b   1.000
_cell.length_c   1.000
_cell.angle_alpha   90.00
_cell.angle_beta   90.00
_cell.angle_gamma   90.00
#
_symmetry.space_group_name_H-M   'P 1'
#
loop_
_entity.id
_entity.type
_entity.pdbx_description
1 polymer ?
#
loop_
_entity_poly.entity_id
_entity_poly.type
_entity_poly.pdbx_seq_one_letter_code
_entity_poly.pdbx_strand_id
1 'polypeptide(L)'
;MPKKQVNFIQHDTIEDLSVCFIAYFERYGKPKKACFLAHLQTLYQMHTGVNFPTSGDHSHHLERLLSEATKAWHIYRYHTFDRPTNRNQNHLQAGRVFRVNNWSVRDLYQWSKKNSFDLFNHLKMRGAKKLQCVYLYDEEQPYYIRWRSAAAGIHPYDIIDFSWREISTYRLILSESLIVHNRCTGTENGICVHGNSYRSIRDAYESLMPNKSYGAICRLLRHGTTPDEAFDDGEWDRKKS
;
A
#
# COMPACT_ATOMS: atom_id res chain seq x y z
N MET A 1 10.88 48.22 -11.63
CA MET A 1 10.06 47.02 -11.93
C MET A 1 10.44 45.93 -10.95
N PRO A 2 9.54 45.49 -10.06
CA PRO A 2 9.87 44.44 -9.11
C PRO A 2 9.89 43.09 -9.83
N LYS A 3 10.98 42.34 -9.67
CA LYS A 3 11.12 40.97 -10.17
C LYS A 3 10.03 40.12 -9.50
N LYS A 4 9.14 39.54 -10.31
CA LYS A 4 8.20 38.48 -9.87
C LYS A 4 9.04 37.37 -9.23
N GLN A 5 8.92 37.21 -7.91
CA GLN A 5 9.39 36.01 -7.24
C GLN A 5 8.62 34.83 -7.83
N VAL A 6 9.35 33.97 -8.53
CA VAL A 6 8.86 32.66 -8.95
C VAL A 6 8.87 31.80 -7.69
N ASN A 7 7.71 31.63 -7.06
CA ASN A 7 7.55 30.67 -5.98
C ASN A 7 7.60 29.27 -6.58
N PHE A 8 8.81 28.71 -6.61
CA PHE A 8 8.99 27.27 -6.74
C PHE A 8 8.37 26.61 -5.51
N ILE A 9 7.58 25.56 -5.71
CA ILE A 9 7.20 24.61 -4.66
C ILE A 9 8.51 23.97 -4.21
N GLN A 10 9.07 24.49 -3.12
CA GLN A 10 10.26 23.93 -2.46
C GLN A 10 9.91 22.52 -1.96
N HIS A 11 10.91 21.64 -1.86
CA HIS A 11 10.72 20.28 -1.31
C HIS A 11 9.86 20.27 -0.02
N ASP A 12 10.05 21.29 0.81
CA ASP A 12 9.34 21.54 2.06
C ASP A 12 7.80 21.64 1.88
N THR A 13 7.33 22.22 0.77
CA THR A 13 5.89 22.36 0.50
C THR A 13 5.18 21.09 0.03
N ILE A 14 5.90 20.05 -0.42
CA ILE A 14 5.27 18.76 -0.79
C ILE A 14 5.09 17.87 0.45
N GLU A 15 6.00 17.95 1.42
CA GLU A 15 5.86 17.23 2.69
C GLU A 15 4.66 17.75 3.51
N ASP A 16 4.41 19.06 3.44
CA ASP A 16 3.24 19.72 4.04
C ASP A 16 1.89 19.28 3.45
N LEU A 17 1.89 18.66 2.27
CA LEU A 17 0.66 18.13 1.64
C LEU A 17 0.21 16.79 2.24
N SER A 18 0.94 16.22 3.20
CA SER A 18 0.64 14.91 3.79
C SER A 18 -0.82 14.77 4.23
N VAL A 19 -1.39 15.80 4.87
CA VAL A 19 -2.81 15.81 5.28
C VAL A 19 -3.75 15.74 4.08
N CYS A 20 -3.48 16.52 3.03
CA CYS A 20 -4.28 16.53 1.81
C CYS A 20 -4.15 15.21 1.04
N PHE A 21 -2.96 14.58 1.06
CA PHE A 21 -2.75 13.26 0.48
C PHE A 21 -3.54 12.20 1.23
N ILE A 22 -3.48 12.17 2.56
CA ILE A 22 -4.25 11.23 3.38
C ILE A 22 -5.75 11.40 3.10
N ALA A 23 -6.26 12.63 3.17
CA ALA A 23 -7.65 12.94 2.87
C ALA A 23 -8.08 12.54 1.45
N TYR A 24 -7.17 12.64 0.47
CA TYR A 24 -7.42 12.15 -0.89
C TYR A 24 -7.68 10.64 -0.89
N PHE A 25 -6.81 9.86 -0.27
CA PHE A 25 -6.92 8.41 -0.26
C PHE A 25 -8.12 7.93 0.55
N GLU A 26 -8.43 8.57 1.68
CA GLU A 26 -9.63 8.26 2.47
C GLU A 26 -10.90 8.50 1.65
N ARG A 27 -10.96 9.60 0.87
CA ARG A 27 -12.16 9.98 0.13
C ARG A 27 -12.29 9.29 -1.23
N TYR A 28 -11.20 9.16 -1.97
CA TYR A 28 -11.21 8.74 -3.38
C TYR A 28 -10.53 7.39 -3.61
N GLY A 29 -9.83 6.86 -2.60
CA GLY A 29 -9.06 5.63 -2.72
C GLY A 29 -7.89 5.78 -3.70
N LYS A 30 -7.79 4.83 -4.63
CA LYS A 30 -6.68 4.75 -5.58
C LYS A 30 -6.66 5.95 -6.54
N PRO A 31 -5.50 6.64 -6.66
CA PRO A 31 -5.42 7.82 -7.49
C PRO A 31 -5.55 7.51 -8.98
N LYS A 32 -6.46 8.22 -9.65
CA LYS A 32 -6.58 8.22 -11.11
C LYS A 32 -5.89 9.46 -11.67
N LYS A 33 -4.87 9.27 -12.52
CA LYS A 33 -4.07 10.39 -13.10
C LYS A 33 -4.95 11.53 -13.63
N ALA A 34 -6.07 11.22 -14.28
CA ALA A 34 -6.97 12.19 -14.89
C ALA A 34 -7.66 13.16 -13.92
N CYS A 35 -7.94 12.74 -12.67
CA CYS A 35 -8.65 13.58 -11.69
C CYS A 35 -7.86 13.85 -10.40
N PHE A 36 -6.70 13.21 -10.21
CA PHE A 36 -5.88 13.34 -9.02
C PHE A 36 -5.54 14.79 -8.69
N LEU A 37 -5.03 15.55 -9.66
CA LEU A 37 -4.64 16.94 -9.44
C LEU A 37 -5.84 17.80 -9.05
N ALA A 38 -6.96 17.70 -9.77
CA ALA A 38 -8.15 18.51 -9.49
C ALA A 38 -8.70 18.24 -8.08
N HIS A 39 -8.81 16.98 -7.68
CA HIS A 39 -9.25 16.61 -6.33
C HIS A 39 -8.26 17.07 -5.25
N LEU A 40 -6.95 16.94 -5.50
CA LEU A 40 -5.92 17.43 -4.57
C LEU A 40 -6.01 18.95 -4.39
N GLN A 41 -6.23 19.70 -5.47
CA GLN A 41 -6.43 21.15 -5.43
C GLN A 41 -7.66 21.52 -4.60
N THR A 42 -8.78 20.81 -4.76
CA THR A 42 -9.98 20.99 -3.95
C THR A 42 -9.71 20.74 -2.47
N LEU A 43 -9.07 19.61 -2.14
CA LEU A 43 -8.73 19.27 -0.76
C LEU A 43 -7.78 20.29 -0.13
N TYR A 44 -6.78 20.72 -0.88
CA TYR A 44 -5.84 21.74 -0.42
C TYR A 44 -6.52 23.07 -0.11
N GLN A 45 -7.41 23.53 -0.99
CA GLN A 45 -8.19 24.74 -0.76
C GLN A 45 -9.11 24.60 0.46
N MET A 46 -9.73 23.45 0.65
CA MET A 46 -10.55 23.17 1.84
C MET A 46 -9.73 23.20 3.14
N HIS A 47 -8.51 22.68 3.12
CA HIS A 47 -7.64 22.62 4.32
C HIS A 47 -6.95 23.94 4.65
N THR A 48 -6.56 24.72 3.65
CA THR A 48 -5.68 25.88 3.83
C THR A 48 -6.36 27.22 3.55
N GLY A 49 -7.52 27.22 2.89
CA GLY A 49 -8.20 28.43 2.43
C GLY A 49 -7.52 29.13 1.23
N VAL A 50 -6.43 28.57 0.69
CA VAL A 50 -5.68 29.14 -0.45
C VAL A 50 -5.63 28.19 -1.64
N ASN A 51 -5.44 28.75 -2.84
CA ASN A 51 -5.33 27.95 -4.06
C ASN A 51 -4.02 27.16 -4.08
N PHE A 52 -4.09 25.93 -4.56
CA PHE A 52 -2.91 25.09 -4.75
C PHE A 52 -1.94 25.77 -5.73
N PRO A 53 -0.67 25.98 -5.37
CA PRO A 53 0.29 26.56 -6.28
C PRO A 53 0.51 25.61 -7.46
N THR A 54 0.26 26.07 -8.69
CA THR A 54 0.58 25.32 -9.90
C THR A 54 1.56 26.11 -10.74
N SER A 55 2.81 25.64 -10.85
CA SER A 55 3.83 26.27 -11.69
C SER A 55 4.63 25.22 -12.46
N GLY A 56 4.54 25.24 -13.80
CA GLY A 56 5.47 24.58 -14.72
C GLY A 56 5.37 23.05 -14.83
N ASP A 57 5.77 22.55 -16.00
CA ASP A 57 5.85 21.16 -16.48
C ASP A 57 4.93 20.12 -15.80
N HIS A 58 3.69 20.05 -16.31
CA HIS A 58 2.58 19.36 -15.65
C HIS A 58 2.74 17.84 -15.53
N SER A 59 3.50 17.18 -16.41
CA SER A 59 3.60 15.71 -16.42
C SER A 59 4.51 15.18 -15.32
N HIS A 60 5.76 15.64 -15.25
CA HIS A 60 6.73 15.22 -14.24
C HIS A 60 6.33 15.65 -12.83
N HIS A 61 5.70 16.82 -12.70
CA HIS A 61 5.18 17.28 -11.42
C HIS A 61 4.05 16.39 -10.89
N LEU A 62 3.11 15.96 -11.76
CA LEU A 62 2.02 15.07 -11.38
C LEU A 62 2.52 13.69 -10.91
N GLU A 63 3.52 13.12 -11.58
CA GLU A 63 4.08 11.83 -11.20
C GLU A 63 4.78 11.87 -9.84
N ARG A 64 5.48 12.97 -9.56
CA ARG A 64 6.09 13.21 -8.26
C ARG A 64 5.05 13.34 -7.15
N LEU A 65 3.99 14.14 -7.37
CA LEU A 65 2.89 14.28 -6.41
C LEU A 65 2.20 12.92 -6.13
N LEU A 66 1.97 12.12 -7.18
CA LEU A 66 1.40 10.77 -7.01
C LEU A 66 2.29 9.86 -6.17
N SER A 67 3.61 9.92 -6.39
CA SER A 67 4.60 9.14 -5.64
C SER A 67 4.59 9.53 -4.17
N GLU A 68 4.67 10.83 -3.86
CA GLU A 68 4.66 11.31 -2.46
C GLU A 68 3.31 11.06 -1.78
N ALA A 69 2.20 11.23 -2.49
CA ALA A 69 0.87 10.92 -1.94
C ALA A 69 0.74 9.44 -1.57
N THR A 70 1.21 8.54 -2.45
CA THR A 70 1.20 7.10 -2.20
C THR A 70 2.06 6.75 -0.99
N LYS A 71 3.26 7.35 -0.89
CA LYS A 71 4.17 7.15 0.24
C LYS A 71 3.56 7.64 1.56
N ALA A 72 2.97 8.85 1.57
CA ALA A 72 2.29 9.41 2.74
C ALA A 72 1.13 8.50 3.20
N TRP A 73 0.33 8.00 2.26
CA TRP A 73 -0.75 7.05 2.55
C TRP A 73 -0.23 5.74 3.15
N HIS A 74 0.83 5.15 2.58
CA HIS A 74 1.40 3.91 3.08
C HIS A 74 1.90 4.06 4.52
N ILE A 75 2.60 5.16 4.82
CA ILE A 75 3.08 5.47 6.17
C ILE A 75 1.91 5.71 7.13
N TYR A 76 0.92 6.52 6.75
CA TYR A 76 -0.27 6.75 7.57
C TYR A 76 -0.96 5.44 7.93
N ARG A 77 -1.29 4.60 6.93
CA ARG A 77 -1.94 3.31 7.17
C ARG A 77 -1.08 2.37 7.99
N TYR A 78 0.24 2.35 7.81
CA TYR A 78 1.13 1.55 8.65
C TYR A 78 0.95 1.84 10.15
N HIS A 79 0.75 3.11 10.51
CA HIS A 79 0.54 3.54 11.89
C HIS A 79 -0.92 3.45 12.35
N THR A 80 -1.90 3.60 11.45
CA THR A 80 -3.34 3.63 11.79
C THR A 80 -4.10 2.35 11.46
N PHE A 81 -3.43 1.29 11.02
CA PHE A 81 -4.11 0.02 10.75
C PHE A 81 -4.61 -0.61 12.04
N ASP A 82 -5.94 -0.68 12.19
CA ASP A 82 -6.62 -1.06 13.43
C ASP A 82 -6.37 -2.52 13.86
N ARG A 83 -5.99 -3.40 12.93
CA ARG A 83 -5.79 -4.82 13.24
C ARG A 83 -4.37 -5.06 13.78
N PRO A 84 -4.22 -5.69 14.97
CA PRO A 84 -2.92 -6.13 15.44
C PRO A 84 -2.39 -7.29 14.58
N THR A 85 -1.06 -7.47 14.57
CA THR A 85 -0.45 -8.64 13.95
C THR A 85 -0.97 -9.91 14.62
N ASN A 86 -1.61 -10.79 13.85
CA ASN A 86 -2.08 -12.09 14.35
C ASN A 86 -1.24 -13.22 13.74
N ARG A 87 -0.88 -14.19 14.58
CA ARG A 87 -0.04 -15.33 14.24
C ARG A 87 -0.80 -16.61 14.54
N ASN A 88 -0.96 -17.44 13.53
CA ASN A 88 -1.56 -18.75 13.70
C ASN A 88 -0.77 -19.79 12.89
N GLN A 89 -0.04 -20.65 13.58
CA GLN A 89 0.80 -21.69 12.98
C GLN A 89 1.75 -21.11 11.93
N ASN A 90 1.44 -21.34 10.65
CA ASN A 90 2.21 -20.92 9.47
C ASN A 90 1.51 -19.78 8.70
N HIS A 91 0.62 -19.06 9.36
CA HIS A 91 -0.15 -17.95 8.80
C HIS A 91 0.01 -16.69 9.64
N LEU A 92 0.24 -15.56 8.96
CA LEU A 92 0.42 -14.25 9.56
C LEU A 92 -0.57 -13.29 8.92
N GLN A 93 -1.26 -12.54 9.76
CA GLN A 93 -2.19 -11.49 9.36
C GLN A 93 -1.72 -10.16 9.91
N ALA A 94 -1.95 -9.09 9.13
CA ALA A 94 -1.63 -7.71 9.46
C ALA A 94 -0.15 -7.46 9.81
N GLY A 95 0.76 -8.17 9.16
CA GLY A 95 2.21 -8.02 9.36
C GLY A 95 2.71 -6.67 8.92
N ARG A 96 3.24 -5.89 9.86
CA ARG A 96 3.78 -4.55 9.62
C ARG A 96 5.24 -4.62 9.19
N VAL A 97 5.51 -4.38 7.92
CA VAL A 97 6.85 -4.44 7.34
C VAL A 97 7.65 -3.18 7.71
N PHE A 98 8.67 -3.33 8.55
CA PHE A 98 9.54 -2.19 8.89
C PHE A 98 10.74 -2.06 7.94
N ARG A 99 11.22 -3.18 7.40
CA ARG A 99 12.42 -3.20 6.54
C ARG A 99 12.36 -4.33 5.53
N VAL A 100 12.90 -4.07 4.35
CA VAL A 100 13.10 -5.08 3.30
C VAL A 100 14.51 -4.95 2.75
N ASN A 101 15.25 -6.07 2.74
CA ASN A 101 16.54 -6.17 2.07
C ASN A 101 16.38 -7.00 0.79
N ASN A 102 16.93 -6.50 -0.32
CA ASN A 102 16.94 -7.22 -1.59
C ASN A 102 18.27 -7.92 -1.78
N TRP A 103 18.23 -9.23 -2.00
CA TRP A 103 19.42 -10.04 -2.29
C TRP A 103 19.37 -10.52 -3.74
N SER A 104 20.45 -10.27 -4.46
CA SER A 104 20.75 -10.94 -5.72
C SER A 104 21.15 -12.40 -5.46
N VAL A 105 21.25 -13.20 -6.54
CA VAL A 105 21.81 -14.56 -6.46
C VAL A 105 23.23 -14.54 -5.90
N ARG A 106 24.02 -13.51 -6.27
CA ARG A 106 25.39 -13.34 -5.77
C ARG A 106 25.41 -13.06 -4.27
N ASP A 107 24.54 -12.18 -3.78
CA ASP A 107 24.47 -11.83 -2.36
C ASP A 107 24.11 -13.05 -1.52
N LEU A 108 23.08 -13.80 -1.95
CA LEU A 108 22.68 -15.04 -1.30
C LEU A 108 23.81 -16.07 -1.29
N TYR A 109 24.54 -16.23 -2.41
CA TYR A 109 25.67 -17.16 -2.48
C TYR A 109 26.80 -16.79 -1.50
N GLN A 110 27.20 -15.51 -1.44
CA GLN A 110 28.23 -15.05 -0.52
C GLN A 110 27.81 -15.17 0.94
N TRP A 111 26.56 -14.87 1.24
CA TRP A 111 25.99 -15.07 2.57
C TRP A 111 25.98 -16.55 2.95
N SER A 112 25.59 -17.44 2.03
CA SER A 112 25.52 -18.89 2.26
C SER A 112 26.86 -19.51 2.61
N LYS A 113 27.97 -19.02 2.03
CA LYS A 113 29.34 -19.47 2.37
C LYS A 113 29.68 -19.33 3.86
N LYS A 114 29.10 -18.35 4.55
CA LYS A 114 29.38 -18.03 5.95
C LYS A 114 28.33 -18.57 6.93
N ASN A 115 27.20 -19.08 6.40
CA ASN A 115 26.04 -19.47 7.20
C ASN A 115 25.64 -20.90 6.85
N SER A 116 24.72 -21.08 5.90
CA SER A 116 24.33 -22.38 5.38
C SER A 116 23.87 -22.27 3.92
N PHE A 117 24.07 -23.34 3.15
CA PHE A 117 23.58 -23.46 1.78
C PHE A 117 22.13 -23.96 1.69
N ASP A 118 21.45 -24.29 2.79
CA ASP A 118 20.08 -24.83 2.78
C ASP A 118 19.10 -23.89 2.04
N LEU A 119 19.11 -22.61 2.40
CA LEU A 119 18.26 -21.60 1.76
C LEU A 119 18.60 -21.45 0.28
N PHE A 120 19.88 -21.42 -0.07
CA PHE A 120 20.35 -21.33 -1.45
C PHE A 120 19.89 -22.51 -2.31
N ASN A 121 20.09 -23.73 -1.80
CA ASN A 121 19.74 -24.98 -2.47
C ASN A 121 18.23 -25.12 -2.64
N HIS A 122 17.45 -24.71 -1.63
CA HIS A 122 15.99 -24.83 -1.66
C HIS A 122 15.31 -23.80 -2.58
N LEU A 123 15.82 -22.57 -2.60
CA LEU A 123 15.24 -21.49 -3.40
C LEU A 123 15.30 -21.74 -4.91
N LYS A 124 16.16 -22.67 -5.35
CA LYS A 124 16.38 -23.03 -6.77
C LYS A 124 16.37 -21.77 -7.64
N MET A 125 17.30 -20.85 -7.36
CA MET A 125 17.33 -19.48 -7.91
C MET A 125 17.57 -19.40 -9.43
N ARG A 126 17.69 -20.54 -10.14
CA ARG A 126 17.71 -20.59 -11.61
C ARG A 126 16.44 -19.92 -12.15
N GLY A 127 16.58 -18.72 -12.73
CA GLY A 127 15.47 -17.92 -13.29
C GLY A 127 14.77 -16.97 -12.31
N ALA A 128 15.14 -16.94 -11.02
CA ALA A 128 14.62 -15.96 -10.07
C ALA A 128 15.54 -14.73 -10.02
N LYS A 129 14.97 -13.52 -10.16
CA LYS A 129 15.76 -12.27 -10.21
C LYS A 129 16.09 -11.68 -8.84
N LYS A 130 15.22 -11.86 -7.83
CA LYS A 130 15.42 -11.27 -6.49
C LYS A 130 14.86 -12.15 -5.37
N LEU A 131 15.61 -12.23 -4.28
CA LEU A 131 15.15 -12.69 -2.97
C LEU A 131 14.93 -11.44 -2.10
N GLN A 132 13.81 -11.37 -1.40
CA GLN A 132 13.58 -10.34 -0.39
C GLN A 132 13.62 -10.97 1.00
N CYS A 133 14.36 -10.30 1.88
CA CYS A 133 14.42 -10.57 3.30
C CYS A 133 13.57 -9.49 3.99
N VAL A 134 12.40 -9.88 4.46
CA VAL A 134 11.32 -9.03 4.97
C VAL A 134 11.35 -9.09 6.49
N TYR A 135 11.46 -7.94 7.12
CA TYR A 135 11.47 -7.83 8.57
C TYR A 135 10.18 -7.14 9.04
N LEU A 136 9.50 -7.76 10.00
CA LEU A 136 8.26 -7.24 10.59
C LEU A 136 8.57 -6.60 11.94
N TYR A 137 7.81 -5.55 12.29
CA TYR A 137 8.11 -4.66 13.42
C TYR A 137 8.25 -5.38 14.76
N ASP A 138 7.53 -6.47 14.93
CA ASP A 138 7.42 -7.28 16.14
C ASP A 138 8.00 -8.70 15.94
N GLU A 139 8.96 -8.86 15.01
CA GLU A 139 9.61 -10.14 14.71
C GLU A 139 11.13 -10.04 14.78
N GLU A 140 11.75 -10.95 15.53
CA GLU A 140 13.22 -11.02 15.63
C GLU A 140 13.85 -11.54 14.33
N GLN A 141 13.28 -12.59 13.76
CA GLN A 141 13.83 -13.21 12.55
C GLN A 141 13.12 -12.69 11.30
N PRO A 142 13.81 -12.59 10.16
CA PRO A 142 13.16 -12.22 8.91
C PRO A 142 12.34 -13.36 8.32
N TYR A 143 11.45 -12.97 7.42
CA TYR A 143 10.84 -13.85 6.44
C TYR A 143 11.53 -13.68 5.08
N TYR A 144 11.56 -14.75 4.30
CA TYR A 144 12.19 -14.77 2.99
C TYR A 144 11.11 -14.93 1.92
N ILE A 145 11.19 -14.20 0.82
CA ILE A 145 10.29 -14.38 -0.31
C ILE A 145 11.05 -14.30 -1.63
N ARG A 146 10.80 -15.28 -2.49
CA ARG A 146 11.40 -15.34 -3.82
C ARG A 146 10.45 -14.75 -4.85
N TRP A 147 10.95 -13.84 -5.66
CA TRP A 147 10.17 -13.25 -6.74
C TRP A 147 10.57 -13.77 -8.11
N ARG A 148 9.56 -14.10 -8.92
CA ARG A 148 9.70 -14.26 -10.37
C ARG A 148 9.76 -12.87 -11.04
N SER A 149 10.21 -12.79 -12.29
CA SER A 149 10.38 -11.52 -13.01
C SER A 149 9.08 -10.70 -13.07
N ALA A 150 9.20 -9.37 -13.07
CA ALA A 150 8.13 -8.35 -13.13
C ALA A 150 7.32 -8.10 -11.83
N ALA A 151 7.55 -8.83 -10.73
CA ALA A 151 6.85 -8.55 -9.47
C ALA A 151 7.35 -7.26 -8.79
N ALA A 152 6.43 -6.40 -8.35
CA ALA A 152 6.74 -5.21 -7.55
C ALA A 152 7.56 -5.58 -6.30
N GLY A 153 7.23 -6.69 -5.64
CA GLY A 153 7.87 -7.13 -4.38
C GLY A 153 7.29 -6.41 -3.17
N ILE A 154 7.65 -6.80 -1.94
CA ILE A 154 7.26 -6.14 -0.67
C ILE A 154 8.12 -4.89 -0.45
N HIS A 155 7.57 -3.87 0.20
CA HIS A 155 8.15 -2.56 0.44
C HIS A 155 8.06 -2.21 1.94
N PRO A 156 8.94 -1.33 2.44
CA PRO A 156 8.77 -0.76 3.77
C PRO A 156 7.39 -0.12 3.93
N TYR A 157 6.84 -0.19 5.14
CA TYR A 157 5.51 0.26 5.51
C TYR A 157 4.34 -0.55 4.92
N ASP A 158 4.59 -1.61 4.14
CA ASP A 158 3.51 -2.51 3.76
C ASP A 158 2.88 -3.19 4.98
N ILE A 159 1.58 -3.44 4.90
CA ILE A 159 0.85 -4.31 5.83
C ILE A 159 0.46 -5.57 5.05
N ILE A 160 0.96 -6.72 5.48
CA ILE A 160 0.89 -7.95 4.70
C ILE A 160 0.23 -9.11 5.45
N ASP A 161 -0.58 -9.88 4.73
CA ASP A 161 -0.99 -11.22 5.15
C ASP A 161 -0.28 -12.23 4.29
N PHE A 162 0.14 -13.35 4.89
CA PHE A 162 0.74 -14.42 4.14
C PHE A 162 0.77 -15.72 4.94
N SER A 163 0.95 -16.81 4.21
CA SER A 163 1.38 -18.08 4.76
C SER A 163 2.86 -18.31 4.45
N TRP A 164 3.56 -19.01 5.32
CA TRP A 164 4.94 -19.41 5.10
C TRP A 164 5.13 -20.90 5.28
N ARG A 165 6.32 -21.38 4.90
CA ARG A 165 6.80 -22.70 5.27
C ARG A 165 8.19 -22.59 5.86
N GLU A 166 8.52 -23.50 6.76
CA GLU A 166 9.86 -23.63 7.28
C GLU A 166 10.72 -24.50 6.37
N ILE A 167 11.95 -24.05 6.14
CA ILE A 167 12.99 -24.79 5.42
C ILE A 167 14.23 -24.72 6.28
N SER A 168 14.61 -25.83 6.92
CA SER A 168 15.64 -25.80 7.96
C SER A 168 15.24 -24.75 9.01
N THR A 169 16.06 -23.72 9.25
CA THR A 169 15.75 -22.62 10.17
C THR A 169 15.14 -21.38 9.50
N TYR A 170 14.76 -21.44 8.21
CA TYR A 170 14.32 -20.29 7.43
C TYR A 170 12.81 -20.28 7.20
N ARG A 171 12.19 -19.11 7.40
CA ARG A 171 10.75 -18.88 7.18
C ARG A 171 10.51 -18.33 5.78
N LEU A 172 10.06 -19.17 4.83
CA LEU A 172 9.83 -18.78 3.45
C LEU A 172 8.35 -18.50 3.17
N ILE A 173 8.03 -17.26 2.84
CA ILE A 173 6.70 -16.82 2.43
C ILE A 173 6.29 -17.53 1.13
N LEU A 174 5.05 -18.03 1.13
CA LEU A 174 4.36 -18.53 -0.06
C LEU A 174 3.80 -17.33 -0.84
N SER A 175 4.46 -16.97 -1.94
CA SER A 175 4.13 -15.77 -2.74
C SER A 175 2.67 -15.68 -3.17
N GLU A 176 2.04 -16.81 -3.44
CA GLU A 176 0.64 -16.96 -3.84
C GLU A 176 -0.36 -16.60 -2.75
N SER A 177 0.07 -16.67 -1.48
CA SER A 177 -0.74 -16.32 -0.32
C SER A 177 -0.59 -14.86 0.10
N LEU A 178 0.36 -14.12 -0.49
CA LEU A 178 0.67 -12.75 -0.06
C LEU A 178 -0.46 -11.78 -0.44
N ILE A 179 -1.00 -11.10 0.56
CA ILE A 179 -1.91 -9.96 0.43
C ILE A 179 -1.17 -8.73 0.95
N VAL A 180 -1.35 -7.56 0.30
CA VAL A 180 -0.84 -6.28 0.80
C VAL A 180 -1.99 -5.29 0.94
N HIS A 181 -2.25 -4.84 2.17
CA HIS A 181 -3.47 -4.13 2.58
C HIS A 181 -3.45 -2.62 2.40
N ASN A 182 -2.31 -2.01 2.12
CA ASN A 182 -2.19 -0.57 1.98
C ASN A 182 -1.68 -0.12 0.62
N ARG A 183 -1.46 -1.06 -0.30
CA ARG A 183 -1.05 -0.74 -1.67
C ARG A 183 -2.25 -0.37 -2.51
N CYS A 184 -2.40 0.92 -2.75
CA CYS A 184 -3.31 1.42 -3.77
C CYS A 184 -2.68 1.43 -5.18
N THR A 185 -1.68 0.57 -5.43
CA THR A 185 -0.90 0.55 -6.69
C THR A 185 -0.82 -0.85 -7.27
N GLY A 186 -1.57 -1.10 -8.34
CA GLY A 186 -1.61 -2.36 -9.10
C GLY A 186 -2.53 -2.22 -10.31
N THR A 187 -2.55 -3.19 -11.23
CA THR A 187 -3.59 -3.26 -12.30
C THR A 187 -4.94 -3.73 -11.78
N GLU A 188 -4.95 -4.22 -10.54
CA GLU A 188 -6.13 -4.71 -9.86
C GLU A 188 -7.04 -3.53 -9.49
N ASN A 189 -8.35 -3.70 -9.69
CA ASN A 189 -9.39 -2.76 -9.28
C ASN A 189 -9.60 -2.86 -7.75
N GLY A 190 -8.49 -2.78 -7.01
CA GLY A 190 -8.50 -2.79 -5.56
C GLY A 190 -9.26 -1.58 -5.04
N ILE A 191 -10.02 -1.81 -3.98
CA ILE A 191 -10.82 -0.77 -3.34
C ILE A 191 -10.43 -0.70 -1.87
N CYS A 192 -10.48 0.51 -1.31
CA CYS A 192 -10.28 0.71 0.12
C CYS A 192 -11.64 0.94 0.75
N VAL A 193 -12.05 0.12 1.72
CA VAL A 193 -13.32 0.26 2.44
C VAL A 193 -13.05 0.28 3.94
N HIS A 194 -13.48 1.35 4.60
CA HIS A 194 -13.19 1.68 6.00
C HIS A 194 -11.68 1.56 6.31
N GLY A 195 -10.87 2.08 5.38
CA GLY A 195 -9.41 2.01 5.44
C GLY A 195 -8.77 0.66 5.05
N ASN A 196 -9.53 -0.43 4.93
CA ASN A 196 -8.99 -1.74 4.55
C ASN A 196 -8.90 -1.85 3.03
N SER A 197 -7.72 -2.15 2.46
CA SER A 197 -7.63 -2.39 1.01
C SER A 197 -7.90 -3.84 0.67
N TYR A 198 -8.81 -4.03 -0.28
CA TYR A 198 -9.17 -5.31 -0.86
C TYR A 198 -8.63 -5.40 -2.27
N ARG A 199 -8.31 -6.62 -2.72
CA ARG A 199 -7.80 -6.90 -4.07
C ARG A 199 -8.80 -6.52 -5.16
N SER A 200 -10.09 -6.60 -4.83
CA SER A 200 -11.18 -6.21 -5.72
C SER A 200 -12.44 -5.84 -4.94
N ILE A 201 -13.44 -5.27 -5.63
CA ILE A 201 -14.78 -5.08 -5.07
C ILE A 201 -15.36 -6.42 -4.58
N ARG A 202 -15.09 -7.53 -5.28
CA ARG A 202 -15.58 -8.87 -4.90
C ARG A 202 -14.94 -9.36 -3.61
N ASP A 203 -13.63 -9.17 -3.48
CA ASP A 203 -12.86 -9.51 -2.28
C ASP A 203 -13.38 -8.73 -1.06
N ALA A 204 -13.62 -7.42 -1.24
CA ALA A 204 -14.27 -6.61 -0.21
C ALA A 204 -15.67 -7.10 0.14
N TYR A 205 -16.46 -7.45 -0.86
CA TYR A 205 -17.83 -7.93 -0.67
C TYR A 205 -17.89 -9.24 0.12
N GLU A 206 -17.03 -10.19 -0.24
CA GLU A 206 -16.94 -11.49 0.43
C GLU A 206 -16.40 -11.34 1.86
N SER A 207 -15.45 -10.42 2.08
CA SER A 207 -14.88 -10.19 3.41
C SER A 207 -15.77 -9.36 4.34
N LEU A 208 -16.46 -8.34 3.84
CA LEU A 208 -17.29 -7.43 4.64
C LEU A 208 -18.72 -7.93 4.78
N MET A 209 -19.16 -8.80 3.88
CA MET A 209 -20.53 -9.34 3.82
C MET A 209 -21.61 -8.26 4.05
N PRO A 210 -21.61 -7.17 3.27
CA PRO A 210 -22.54 -6.07 3.48
C PRO A 210 -23.99 -6.51 3.17
N ASN A 211 -24.96 -5.84 3.79
CA ASN A 211 -26.39 -6.10 3.58
C ASN A 211 -26.89 -5.70 2.17
N LYS A 212 -26.11 -4.87 1.45
CA LYS A 212 -26.37 -4.54 0.04
C LYS A 212 -25.91 -5.67 -0.88
N SER A 213 -26.60 -5.87 -2.01
CA SER A 213 -26.13 -6.82 -3.02
C SER A 213 -24.87 -6.32 -3.74
N TYR A 214 -24.04 -7.25 -4.22
CA TYR A 214 -22.82 -6.94 -4.98
C TYR A 214 -23.10 -6.01 -6.18
N GLY A 215 -24.22 -6.25 -6.87
CA GLY A 215 -24.66 -5.42 -7.99
C GLY A 215 -25.01 -3.98 -7.59
N ALA A 216 -25.59 -3.79 -6.41
CA ALA A 216 -25.90 -2.45 -5.89
C ALA A 216 -24.62 -1.68 -5.55
N ILE A 217 -23.67 -2.32 -4.88
CA ILE A 217 -22.35 -1.74 -4.57
C ILE A 217 -21.62 -1.34 -5.84
N CYS A 218 -21.54 -2.24 -6.82
CA CYS A 218 -20.93 -1.95 -8.12
C CYS A 218 -21.58 -0.75 -8.83
N ARG A 219 -22.90 -0.59 -8.69
CA ARG A 219 -23.65 0.53 -9.27
C ARG A 219 -23.31 1.86 -8.57
N LEU A 220 -23.30 1.88 -7.23
CA LEU A 220 -22.93 3.06 -6.44
C LEU A 220 -21.52 3.54 -6.78
N LEU A 221 -20.54 2.63 -6.77
CA LEU A 221 -19.16 2.94 -7.16
C LEU A 221 -19.05 3.50 -8.58
N ARG A 222 -19.85 2.98 -9.52
CA ARG A 222 -19.88 3.47 -10.91
C ARG A 222 -20.43 4.90 -11.01
N HIS A 223 -21.37 5.26 -10.13
CA HIS A 223 -21.93 6.62 -10.04
C HIS A 223 -21.08 7.57 -9.19
N GLY A 224 -19.91 7.15 -8.73
CA GLY A 224 -18.96 8.01 -8.02
C GLY A 224 -19.17 8.08 -6.52
N THR A 225 -20.05 7.25 -5.95
CA THR A 225 -20.13 7.04 -4.49
C THR A 225 -18.78 6.52 -3.99
N THR A 226 -18.32 7.00 -2.84
CA THR A 226 -17.07 6.52 -2.26
C THR A 226 -17.20 5.04 -1.86
N PRO A 227 -16.10 4.27 -1.84
CA PRO A 227 -16.18 2.89 -1.38
C PRO A 227 -16.74 2.73 0.05
N ASP A 228 -16.39 3.61 0.98
CA ASP A 228 -16.93 3.57 2.34
C ASP A 228 -18.45 3.72 2.33
N GLU A 229 -18.99 4.73 1.66
CA GLU A 229 -20.45 4.93 1.52
C GLU A 229 -21.13 3.79 0.73
N ALA A 230 -20.44 3.23 -0.26
CA ALA A 230 -20.98 2.15 -1.06
C ALA A 230 -21.20 0.89 -0.22
N PHE A 231 -20.25 0.59 0.67
CA PHE A 231 -20.24 -0.58 1.55
C PHE A 231 -20.86 -0.34 2.94
N ASP A 232 -21.14 0.90 3.32
CA ASP A 232 -21.81 1.21 4.57
C ASP A 232 -23.26 0.68 4.54
N ASP A 233 -23.62 -0.10 5.55
CA ASP A 233 -24.98 -0.64 5.72
C ASP A 233 -25.91 0.33 6.47
N GLY A 234 -25.41 1.52 6.85
CA GLY A 234 -26.16 2.51 7.62
C GLY A 234 -26.31 2.16 9.10
N GLU A 235 -25.57 1.16 9.60
CA GLU A 235 -25.60 0.75 11.01
C GLU A 235 -24.59 1.52 11.89
N TRP A 236 -23.59 2.20 11.31
CA TRP A 236 -22.58 2.89 12.11
C TRP A 236 -23.13 4.10 12.89
N ASP A 237 -24.22 4.71 12.43
CA ASP A 237 -24.90 5.80 13.14
C ASP A 237 -25.80 5.34 14.30
N ARG A 238 -26.16 4.04 14.38
CA ARG A 238 -27.04 3.53 15.45
C ARG A 238 -26.33 3.25 16.77
N LYS A 239 -25.00 3.22 16.79
CA LYS A 239 -24.21 3.00 18.02
C LYS A 239 -23.74 4.28 18.72
N LYS A 240 -24.14 5.45 18.22
CA LYS A 240 -23.85 6.77 18.83
C LYS A 240 -25.10 7.60 19.15
N SER A 241 -26.30 7.00 19.14
CA SER A 241 -27.51 7.60 19.69
C SER A 241 -27.78 7.12 21.10
#